data_AF-A0A2S0R1X0-F1
#
_entry.id   AF-A0A2S0R1X0-F1
#
_cell.length_a   1.000
_cell.length_b   1.000
_cell.length_c   1.000
_cell.angle_alpha   90.00
_cell.angle_beta   90.00
_cell.angle_gamma   90.00
#
_symmetry.space_group_name_H-M   'P 1'
#
loop_
_entity.id
_entity.type
_entity.pdbx_description
1 polymer ?
#
loop_
_entity_poly.entity_id
_entity_poly.type
_entity_poly.pdbx_seq_one_letter_code
_entity_poly.pdbx_strand_id
1 'polypeptide(L)'
;MPEAIDLDVVRQMLPTTPYGKGVREIRPPVQFNDDAFEGMLARDPGDPEVWGIAYNGAVSPQRQRFTIAHELGHFVLHRDQQSRFHCDKESVHSGHETMRLIEREADDFASNLLMPGDRLREWISNRRIDLHVLSAIAERFQVSFEALCIRFIKFTPQRAILVYWDNGYAKYEWRSSSAVRTRARIRRTGDPQEPLPGTLAADASVEQAWDGIEMSAAIWCPEEAPHMKLREFKHSYTSRDRVLTLLHALSAAPPSANGLDRARLADELAALLHGHGGSATRLSDAALVKLFRLLRLARRLLDLEAGVTGQES
;
A
#
# COMPACT_ATOMS: atom_id res chain seq x y z
N MET A 1 -14.36 -13.25 14.92
CA MET A 1 -13.70 -14.15 13.95
C MET A 1 -12.38 -13.51 13.58
N PRO A 2 -11.22 -14.18 13.67
CA PRO A 2 -10.00 -13.61 13.10
C PRO A 2 -10.21 -13.48 11.58
N GLU A 3 -9.96 -12.28 11.04
CA GLU A 3 -9.99 -12.05 9.58
C GLU A 3 -8.65 -12.39 8.90
N ALA A 4 -7.63 -12.76 9.69
CA ALA A 4 -6.39 -13.29 9.16
C ALA A 4 -6.65 -14.60 8.43
N ILE A 5 -6.14 -14.70 7.21
CA ILE A 5 -6.25 -15.92 6.42
C ILE A 5 -5.51 -17.09 7.09
N ASP A 6 -6.16 -18.25 7.16
CA ASP A 6 -5.53 -19.48 7.63
C ASP A 6 -4.71 -20.09 6.49
N LEU A 7 -3.38 -19.96 6.58
CA LEU A 7 -2.47 -20.46 5.55
C LEU A 7 -2.44 -21.99 5.51
N ASP A 8 -2.77 -22.67 6.60
CA ASP A 8 -2.80 -24.12 6.62
C ASP A 8 -4.02 -24.65 5.87
N VAL A 9 -5.17 -24.01 6.05
CA VAL A 9 -6.38 -24.29 5.25
C VAL A 9 -6.11 -24.04 3.77
N VAL A 10 -5.48 -22.91 3.41
CA VAL A 10 -5.12 -22.61 2.01
C VAL A 10 -4.21 -23.71 1.44
N ARG A 11 -3.15 -24.08 2.17
CA ARG A 11 -2.21 -25.14 1.78
C ARG A 11 -2.94 -26.47 1.53
N GLN A 12 -3.79 -26.90 2.46
CA GLN A 12 -4.51 -28.17 2.37
C GLN A 12 -5.50 -28.19 1.19
N MET A 13 -6.11 -27.05 0.86
CA MET A 13 -7.09 -26.97 -0.22
C MET A 13 -6.45 -26.94 -1.61
N LEU A 14 -5.26 -26.35 -1.76
CA LEU A 14 -4.61 -26.12 -3.07
C LEU A 14 -4.57 -27.35 -3.99
N PRO A 15 -4.17 -28.57 -3.54
CA PRO A 15 -4.19 -29.80 -4.35
C PRO A 15 -5.53 -30.10 -5.02
N THR A 16 -6.65 -29.71 -4.40
CA THR A 16 -8.00 -29.95 -4.92
C THR A 16 -8.47 -28.92 -5.94
N THR A 17 -7.66 -27.88 -6.18
CA THR A 17 -7.97 -26.78 -7.11
C THR A 17 -7.21 -26.94 -8.42
N PRO A 18 -7.58 -26.21 -9.49
CA PRO A 18 -6.77 -26.16 -10.71
C PRO A 18 -5.30 -25.75 -10.49
N TYR A 19 -5.02 -24.99 -9.42
CA TYR A 19 -3.67 -24.55 -9.07
C TYR A 19 -2.80 -25.64 -8.44
N GLY A 20 -3.39 -26.76 -8.02
CA GLY A 20 -2.68 -27.92 -7.47
C GLY A 20 -2.65 -29.13 -8.41
N LYS A 21 -2.96 -28.94 -9.70
CA LYS A 21 -3.02 -30.05 -10.66
C LYS A 21 -1.72 -30.86 -10.66
N GLY A 22 -1.85 -32.18 -10.52
CA GLY A 22 -0.71 -33.11 -10.48
C GLY A 22 0.04 -33.15 -9.14
N VAL A 23 -0.52 -32.51 -8.10
CA VAL A 23 0.03 -32.52 -6.74
C VAL A 23 -1.00 -33.18 -5.84
N ARG A 24 -0.57 -34.22 -5.13
CA ARG A 24 -1.35 -34.93 -4.12
C ARG A 24 -1.31 -34.20 -2.79
N GLU A 25 -0.17 -33.61 -2.45
CA GLU A 25 0.05 -33.04 -1.12
C GLU A 25 1.10 -31.93 -1.12
N ILE A 26 0.84 -30.87 -0.35
CA ILE A 26 1.86 -29.93 0.10
C ILE A 26 2.00 -30.16 1.61
N ARG A 27 3.13 -30.68 2.08
CA ARG A 27 3.33 -31.02 3.50
C ARG A 27 3.23 -29.78 4.41
N PRO A 28 2.87 -29.95 5.71
CA PRO A 28 2.92 -28.86 6.66
C PRO A 28 4.29 -28.14 6.65
N PRO A 29 4.33 -26.80 6.74
CA PRO A 29 5.59 -26.06 6.74
C PRO A 29 6.51 -26.50 7.89
N VAL A 30 7.78 -26.71 7.58
CA VAL A 30 8.79 -27.13 8.55
C VAL A 30 9.64 -25.94 8.97
N GLN A 31 9.82 -25.78 10.27
CA GLN A 31 10.70 -24.76 10.82
C GLN A 31 12.16 -25.17 10.67
N PHE A 32 12.99 -24.25 10.19
CA PHE A 32 14.45 -24.35 10.21
C PHE A 32 15.01 -23.08 10.86
N ASN A 33 16.02 -23.19 11.72
CA ASN A 33 16.59 -22.03 12.41
C ASN A 33 18.03 -21.82 11.95
N ASP A 34 18.23 -20.89 11.04
CA ASP A 34 19.54 -20.54 10.49
C ASP A 34 19.52 -19.06 10.04
N ASP A 35 20.59 -18.31 10.31
CA ASP A 35 20.64 -16.86 10.06
C ASP A 35 20.72 -16.49 8.57
N ALA A 36 21.22 -17.40 7.73
CA ALA A 36 21.33 -17.23 6.28
C ALA A 36 20.07 -17.69 5.53
N PHE A 37 19.25 -18.54 6.15
CA PHE A 37 18.01 -19.07 5.57
C PHE A 37 16.83 -18.11 5.76
N GLU A 38 16.02 -17.89 4.71
CA GLU A 38 14.71 -17.23 4.86
C GLU A 38 13.54 -18.17 4.64
N GLY A 39 13.53 -18.87 3.50
CA GLY A 39 12.45 -19.74 3.06
C GLY A 39 12.85 -20.66 1.91
N MET A 40 12.10 -21.74 1.74
CA MET A 40 12.28 -22.66 0.61
C MET A 40 10.97 -23.38 0.29
N LEU A 41 10.69 -23.49 -1.00
CA LEU A 41 9.74 -24.43 -1.58
C LEU A 41 10.50 -25.53 -2.33
N ALA A 42 10.19 -26.79 -2.07
CA ALA A 42 10.82 -27.91 -2.78
C ALA A 42 9.83 -29.03 -3.09
N ARG A 43 9.95 -29.61 -4.28
CA ARG A 43 9.31 -30.88 -4.63
C ARG A 43 10.06 -32.03 -3.96
N ASP A 44 9.32 -33.01 -3.47
CA ASP A 44 9.90 -34.21 -2.88
C ASP A 44 10.70 -35.00 -3.95
N PRO A 45 11.95 -35.41 -3.66
CA PRO A 45 12.77 -36.16 -4.61
C PRO A 45 12.24 -37.57 -4.93
N GLY A 46 11.51 -38.19 -3.99
CA GLY A 46 10.96 -39.53 -4.10
C GLY A 46 9.50 -39.59 -4.53
N ASP A 47 8.77 -38.48 -4.46
CA ASP A 47 7.37 -38.38 -4.89
C ASP A 47 7.11 -37.02 -5.60
N PRO A 48 7.03 -36.99 -6.95
CA PRO A 48 6.85 -35.74 -7.69
C PRO A 48 5.48 -35.08 -7.45
N GLU A 49 4.52 -35.79 -6.86
CA GLU A 49 3.21 -35.25 -6.49
C GLU A 49 3.21 -34.64 -5.08
N VAL A 50 4.37 -34.56 -4.42
CA VAL A 50 4.51 -34.00 -3.07
C VAL A 50 5.44 -32.80 -3.06
N TRP A 51 5.03 -31.76 -2.33
CA TRP A 51 5.83 -30.55 -2.10
C TRP A 51 6.00 -30.29 -0.60
N GLY A 52 7.06 -29.57 -0.25
CA GLY A 52 7.34 -29.13 1.12
C GLY A 52 7.74 -27.66 1.15
N ILE A 53 7.39 -27.01 2.25
CA ILE A 53 7.77 -25.62 2.56
C ILE A 53 8.64 -25.65 3.81
N ALA A 54 9.73 -24.87 3.80
CA ALA A 54 10.52 -24.58 4.98
C ALA A 54 10.59 -23.06 5.20
N TYR A 55 10.66 -22.63 6.46
CA TYR A 55 10.74 -21.22 6.83
C TYR A 55 11.68 -21.01 8.03
N ASN A 56 12.27 -19.82 8.11
CA ASN A 56 13.12 -19.47 9.24
C ASN A 56 12.30 -19.23 10.51
N GLY A 57 12.49 -20.05 11.55
CA GLY A 57 11.77 -19.89 12.81
C GLY A 57 12.30 -18.83 13.76
N ALA A 58 13.50 -18.30 13.51
CA ALA A 58 14.11 -17.26 14.34
C ALA A 58 13.55 -15.85 14.07
N VAL A 59 12.79 -15.67 12.98
CA VAL A 59 12.17 -14.38 12.62
C VAL A 59 10.79 -14.21 13.29
N SER A 60 10.24 -13.00 13.24
CA SER A 60 8.93 -12.71 13.86
C SER A 60 7.79 -13.54 13.24
N PRO A 61 6.70 -13.84 13.99
CA PRO A 61 5.56 -14.59 13.47
C PRO A 61 4.95 -13.99 12.19
N GLN A 62 4.95 -12.66 12.07
CA GLN A 62 4.47 -11.96 10.87
C GLN A 62 5.39 -12.22 9.67
N ARG A 63 6.72 -12.27 9.88
CA ARG A 63 7.68 -12.61 8.82
C ARG A 63 7.58 -14.09 8.45
N GLN A 64 7.42 -15.00 9.43
CA GLN A 64 7.17 -16.42 9.17
C GLN A 64 5.92 -16.62 8.30
N ARG A 65 4.80 -15.97 8.64
CA ARG A 65 3.57 -15.99 7.83
C ARG A 65 3.80 -15.46 6.41
N PHE A 66 4.53 -14.36 6.27
CA PHE A 66 4.88 -13.82 4.96
C PHE A 66 5.69 -14.82 4.13
N THR A 67 6.74 -15.41 4.70
CA THR A 67 7.56 -16.43 4.03
C THR A 67 6.70 -17.60 3.58
N ILE A 68 5.86 -18.17 4.45
CA ILE A 68 4.98 -19.30 4.05
C ILE A 68 4.04 -18.89 2.90
N ALA A 69 3.44 -17.70 2.98
CA ALA A 69 2.58 -17.20 1.90
C ALA A 69 3.34 -16.95 0.59
N HIS A 70 4.60 -16.52 0.68
CA HIS A 70 5.52 -16.31 -0.44
C HIS A 70 5.87 -17.64 -1.12
N GLU A 71 6.23 -18.68 -0.35
CA GLU A 71 6.47 -20.03 -0.88
C GLU A 71 5.21 -20.64 -1.52
N LEU A 72 4.02 -20.38 -0.96
CA LEU A 72 2.76 -20.73 -1.61
C LEU A 72 2.58 -19.99 -2.95
N GLY A 73 3.06 -18.74 -3.06
CA GLY A 73 3.12 -18.00 -4.30
C GLY A 73 3.98 -18.69 -5.36
N HIS A 74 5.19 -19.12 -4.99
CA HIS A 74 6.02 -19.95 -5.88
C HIS A 74 5.33 -21.23 -6.31
N PHE A 75 4.64 -21.90 -5.38
CA PHE A 75 3.93 -23.13 -5.71
C PHE A 75 2.82 -22.88 -6.75
N VAL A 76 2.01 -21.84 -6.55
CA VAL A 76 0.87 -21.55 -7.41
C VAL A 76 1.32 -21.06 -8.78
N LEU A 77 2.31 -20.16 -8.82
CA LEU A 77 2.69 -19.42 -10.03
C LEU A 77 3.86 -20.03 -10.79
N HIS A 78 4.79 -20.69 -10.10
CA HIS A 78 6.13 -20.97 -10.64
C HIS A 78 6.55 -22.44 -10.59
N ARG A 79 5.82 -23.34 -9.91
CA ARG A 79 6.24 -24.74 -9.67
C ARG A 79 6.59 -25.56 -10.92
N ASP A 80 6.03 -25.21 -12.07
CA ASP A 80 6.29 -25.92 -13.33
C ASP A 80 7.63 -25.51 -13.96
N GLN A 81 8.24 -24.41 -13.48
CA GLN A 81 9.50 -23.88 -14.00
C GLN A 81 10.71 -24.50 -13.30
N GLN A 82 10.61 -24.75 -11.99
CA GLN A 82 11.70 -25.27 -11.18
C GLN A 82 11.13 -26.19 -10.09
N SER A 83 11.86 -27.25 -9.76
CA SER A 83 11.46 -28.18 -8.69
C SER A 83 11.86 -27.71 -7.29
N ARG A 84 12.61 -26.60 -7.18
CA ARG A 84 13.07 -26.01 -5.91
C ARG A 84 13.22 -24.50 -6.09
N PHE A 85 12.83 -23.74 -5.08
CA PHE A 85 13.03 -22.31 -4.95
C PHE A 85 13.73 -22.03 -3.61
N HIS A 86 14.81 -21.26 -3.66
CA HIS A 86 15.60 -20.88 -2.49
C HIS A 86 15.59 -19.35 -2.37
N CYS A 87 14.96 -18.85 -1.30
CA CYS A 87 15.03 -17.44 -0.96
C CYS A 87 16.24 -17.21 -0.06
N ASP A 88 17.41 -17.06 -0.68
CA ASP A 88 18.65 -16.68 0.02
C ASP A 88 18.90 -15.18 -0.16
N LYS A 89 19.53 -14.54 0.84
CA LYS A 89 19.88 -13.10 0.81
C LYS A 89 20.88 -12.71 -0.29
N GLU A 90 21.55 -13.67 -0.94
CA GLU A 90 22.70 -13.43 -1.83
C GLU A 90 22.60 -14.02 -3.24
N SER A 91 21.44 -14.49 -3.72
CA SER A 91 21.30 -14.98 -5.12
C SER A 91 21.16 -13.84 -6.14
N VAL A 92 22.05 -12.85 -6.06
CA VAL A 92 22.21 -11.75 -7.00
C VAL A 92 23.54 -11.97 -7.69
N HIS A 93 23.62 -12.80 -8.74
CA HIS A 93 24.58 -12.64 -9.86
C HIS A 93 24.27 -13.69 -10.96
N SER A 94 23.91 -13.18 -12.15
CA SER A 94 23.73 -13.90 -13.44
C SER A 94 22.36 -14.59 -13.67
N GLY A 95 21.48 -13.97 -14.47
CA GLY A 95 20.09 -14.41 -14.74
C GLY A 95 19.00 -13.43 -14.27
N HIS A 96 19.40 -12.20 -13.94
CA HIS A 96 18.77 -11.28 -13.01
C HIS A 96 17.31 -10.89 -13.25
N GLU A 97 16.80 -10.77 -14.48
CA GLU A 97 15.48 -10.16 -14.68
C GLU A 97 14.34 -11.13 -14.42
N THR A 98 14.42 -12.34 -14.97
CA THR A 98 13.37 -13.36 -14.80
C THR A 98 13.24 -13.80 -13.36
N MET A 99 14.36 -14.04 -12.65
CA MET A 99 14.29 -14.41 -11.23
C MET A 99 13.75 -13.24 -10.38
N ARG A 100 14.15 -11.99 -10.65
CA ARG A 100 13.57 -10.83 -9.95
C ARG A 100 12.07 -10.69 -10.21
N LEU A 101 11.60 -11.02 -11.41
CA LEU A 101 10.17 -11.03 -11.72
C LEU A 101 9.45 -12.11 -10.92
N ILE A 102 9.98 -13.34 -10.89
CA ILE A 102 9.45 -14.47 -10.13
C ILE A 102 9.34 -14.15 -8.63
N GLU A 103 10.40 -13.63 -8.02
CA GLU A 103 10.39 -13.23 -6.60
C GLU A 103 9.35 -12.14 -6.33
N ARG A 104 9.26 -11.15 -7.24
CA ARG A 104 8.28 -10.07 -7.14
C ARG A 104 6.84 -10.59 -7.28
N GLU A 105 6.59 -11.53 -8.17
CA GLU A 105 5.28 -12.16 -8.35
C GLU A 105 4.88 -12.98 -7.11
N ALA A 106 5.84 -13.66 -6.48
CA ALA A 106 5.63 -14.35 -5.21
C ALA A 106 5.35 -13.38 -4.05
N ASP A 107 6.09 -12.26 -3.95
CA ASP A 107 5.84 -11.18 -2.98
C ASP A 107 4.47 -10.53 -3.15
N ASP A 108 4.08 -10.26 -4.40
CA ASP A 108 2.77 -9.69 -4.74
C ASP A 108 1.66 -10.71 -4.42
N PHE A 109 1.86 -12.01 -4.69
CA PHE A 109 0.93 -13.07 -4.28
C PHE A 109 0.75 -13.10 -2.76
N ALA A 110 1.84 -13.19 -2.00
CA ALA A 110 1.82 -13.23 -0.54
C ALA A 110 1.13 -12.00 0.05
N SER A 111 1.45 -10.81 -0.48
CA SER A 111 0.83 -9.55 -0.06
C SER A 111 -0.67 -9.51 -0.33
N ASN A 112 -1.13 -10.05 -1.44
CA ASN A 112 -2.56 -10.11 -1.78
C ASN A 112 -3.31 -11.16 -0.95
N LEU A 113 -2.67 -12.31 -0.67
CA LEU A 113 -3.24 -13.37 0.16
C LEU A 113 -3.40 -12.92 1.62
N LEU A 114 -2.37 -12.29 2.19
CA LEU A 114 -2.35 -11.85 3.58
C LEU A 114 -3.09 -10.54 3.83
N MET A 115 -3.11 -9.63 2.84
CA MET A 115 -3.80 -8.33 2.93
C MET A 115 -4.67 -8.09 1.70
N PRO A 116 -5.86 -8.73 1.62
CA PRO A 116 -6.78 -8.56 0.51
C PRO A 116 -7.16 -7.10 0.29
N GLY A 117 -6.98 -6.64 -0.94
CA GLY A 117 -7.07 -5.21 -1.27
C GLY A 117 -8.48 -4.63 -1.23
N ASP A 118 -9.49 -5.47 -1.48
CA ASP A 118 -10.91 -5.16 -1.31
C ASP A 118 -11.27 -4.94 0.16
N ARG A 119 -10.83 -5.84 1.05
CA ARG A 119 -11.02 -5.72 2.50
C ARG A 119 -10.30 -4.52 3.09
N LEU A 120 -9.05 -4.31 2.69
CA LEU A 120 -8.32 -3.12 3.12
C LEU A 120 -9.03 -1.84 2.67
N ARG A 121 -9.54 -1.78 1.43
CA ARG A 121 -10.31 -0.63 0.93
C ARG A 121 -11.57 -0.39 1.74
N GLU A 122 -12.33 -1.44 2.04
CA GLU A 122 -13.54 -1.35 2.87
C GLU A 122 -13.24 -0.69 4.22
N TRP A 123 -12.17 -1.10 4.88
CA TRP A 123 -11.80 -0.62 6.21
C TRP A 123 -11.29 0.81 6.24
N ILE A 124 -10.59 1.25 5.20
CA ILE A 124 -10.02 2.61 5.16
C ILE A 124 -11.01 3.65 4.60
N SER A 125 -12.03 3.26 3.83
CA SER A 125 -12.86 4.20 3.07
C SER A 125 -13.79 5.08 3.93
N ASN A 126 -14.15 4.64 5.13
CA ASN A 126 -15.15 5.31 5.97
C ASN A 126 -14.60 5.79 7.32
N ARG A 127 -13.28 6.01 7.43
CA ARG A 127 -12.64 6.37 8.70
C ARG A 127 -11.60 7.45 8.51
N ARG A 128 -11.45 8.29 9.54
CA ARG A 128 -10.24 9.11 9.69
C ARG A 128 -9.08 8.14 9.95
N ILE A 129 -8.04 8.23 9.13
CA ILE A 129 -6.86 7.37 9.24
C ILE A 129 -5.84 8.04 10.16
N ASP A 130 -5.42 7.30 11.17
CA ASP A 130 -4.29 7.54 12.05
C ASP A 130 -3.50 6.23 12.23
N LEU A 131 -2.39 6.26 12.98
CA LEU A 131 -1.56 5.07 13.15
C LEU A 131 -2.21 4.01 14.06
N HIS A 132 -3.13 4.40 14.95
CA HIS A 132 -3.88 3.44 15.77
C HIS A 132 -4.81 2.58 14.90
N VAL A 133 -5.53 3.21 13.97
CA VAL A 133 -6.39 2.52 13.01
C VAL A 133 -5.57 1.56 12.15
N LEU A 134 -4.41 2.00 11.65
CA LEU A 134 -3.52 1.13 10.88
C LEU A 134 -2.98 -0.02 11.75
N SER A 135 -2.53 0.23 12.98
CA SER A 135 -2.08 -0.84 13.87
C SER A 135 -3.17 -1.90 14.10
N ALA A 136 -4.39 -1.46 14.38
CA ALA A 136 -5.52 -2.36 14.59
C ALA A 136 -5.91 -3.17 13.34
N ILE A 137 -5.63 -2.67 12.13
CA ILE A 137 -5.79 -3.42 10.88
C ILE A 137 -4.64 -4.43 10.73
N ALA A 138 -3.41 -4.03 11.08
CA ALA A 138 -2.22 -4.89 10.94
C ALA A 138 -2.33 -6.11 11.85
N GLU A 139 -2.82 -5.91 13.08
CA GLU A 139 -3.13 -6.95 14.04
C GLU A 139 -4.20 -7.92 13.51
N ARG A 140 -5.27 -7.39 12.88
CA ARG A 140 -6.33 -8.22 12.28
C ARG A 140 -5.84 -9.10 11.14
N PHE A 141 -4.96 -8.59 10.29
CA PHE A 141 -4.33 -9.36 9.22
C PHE A 141 -3.12 -10.20 9.70
N GLN A 142 -2.66 -10.00 10.93
CA GLN A 142 -1.46 -10.60 11.50
C GLN A 142 -0.20 -10.36 10.64
N VAL A 143 -0.03 -9.11 10.19
CA VAL A 143 1.12 -8.65 9.40
C VAL A 143 1.91 -7.59 10.16
N SER A 144 3.12 -7.28 9.70
CA SER A 144 3.88 -6.18 10.31
C SER A 144 3.20 -4.84 10.03
N PHE A 145 3.34 -3.91 10.98
CA PHE A 145 2.80 -2.56 10.83
C PHE A 145 3.36 -1.84 9.60
N GLU A 146 4.66 -2.00 9.33
CA GLU A 146 5.34 -1.49 8.14
C GLU A 146 4.71 -2.02 6.83
N ALA A 147 4.52 -3.34 6.73
CA ALA A 147 3.92 -3.95 5.54
C ALA A 147 2.50 -3.45 5.29
N LEU A 148 1.70 -3.29 6.34
CA LEU A 148 0.39 -2.68 6.22
C LEU A 148 0.49 -1.22 5.75
N CYS A 149 1.38 -0.40 6.32
CA CYS A 149 1.50 1.00 5.93
C CYS A 149 1.85 1.15 4.43
N ILE A 150 2.77 0.31 3.94
CA ILE A 150 3.09 0.25 2.50
C ILE A 150 1.85 -0.13 1.69
N ARG A 151 1.11 -1.16 2.13
CA ARG A 151 -0.13 -1.58 1.48
C ARG A 151 -1.18 -0.47 1.52
N PHE A 152 -1.34 0.24 2.62
CA PHE A 152 -2.26 1.38 2.75
C PHE A 152 -1.99 2.45 1.69
N ILE A 153 -0.72 2.81 1.46
CA ILE A 153 -0.35 3.78 0.42
C ILE A 153 -0.80 3.34 -0.98
N LYS A 154 -0.70 2.04 -1.29
CA LYS A 154 -1.14 1.49 -2.59
C LYS A 154 -2.66 1.59 -2.79
N PHE A 155 -3.45 1.60 -1.72
CA PHE A 155 -4.92 1.47 -1.79
C PHE A 155 -5.69 2.72 -1.38
N THR A 156 -5.08 3.65 -0.65
CA THR A 156 -5.75 4.89 -0.21
C THR A 156 -6.07 5.80 -1.40
N PRO A 157 -7.30 6.35 -1.48
CA PRO A 157 -7.63 7.39 -2.45
C PRO A 157 -7.08 8.76 -2.04
N GLN A 158 -6.72 8.94 -0.76
CA GLN A 158 -6.23 10.21 -0.24
C GLN A 158 -4.78 10.45 -0.69
N ARG A 159 -4.37 11.73 -0.74
CA ARG A 159 -2.97 12.08 -0.99
C ARG A 159 -2.15 11.72 0.24
N ALA A 160 -1.37 10.65 0.11
CA ALA A 160 -0.49 10.15 1.14
C ALA A 160 0.90 9.83 0.60
N ILE A 161 1.91 10.03 1.45
CA ILE A 161 3.32 9.67 1.22
C ILE A 161 3.84 8.97 2.48
N LEU A 162 4.50 7.84 2.32
CA LEU A 162 5.17 7.11 3.39
C LEU A 162 6.67 7.20 3.17
N VAL A 163 7.42 7.55 4.21
CA VAL A 163 8.89 7.57 4.20
C VAL A 163 9.38 6.66 5.32
N TYR A 164 10.33 5.79 5.00
CA TYR A 164 10.99 4.95 5.97
C TYR A 164 12.44 5.40 6.15
N TRP A 165 12.82 5.63 7.40
CA TRP A 165 14.15 6.06 7.80
C TRP A 165 14.89 4.91 8.48
N ASP A 166 16.17 4.76 8.18
CA ASP A 166 17.05 3.72 8.72
C ASP A 166 18.43 4.34 8.99
N ASN A 167 18.87 4.30 10.25
CA ASN A 167 20.11 4.92 10.73
C ASN A 167 20.24 6.41 10.32
N GLY A 168 19.17 7.19 10.53
CA GLY A 168 19.14 8.62 10.21
C GLY A 168 18.93 8.99 8.74
N TYR A 169 18.79 8.02 7.82
CA TYR A 169 18.64 8.30 6.39
C TYR A 169 17.38 7.66 5.79
N ALA A 170 16.78 8.30 4.79
CA ALA A 170 15.63 7.76 4.06
C ALA A 170 16.05 6.53 3.26
N LYS A 171 15.49 5.37 3.62
CA LYS A 171 15.73 4.10 2.93
C LYS A 171 14.86 3.94 1.70
N TYR A 172 13.57 4.25 1.84
CA TYR A 172 12.61 4.18 0.73
C TYR A 172 11.41 5.11 0.97
N GLU A 173 10.72 5.44 -0.12
CA GLU A 173 9.53 6.30 -0.15
C GLU A 173 8.43 5.64 -0.98
N TRP A 174 7.19 5.67 -0.49
CA TRP A 174 6.01 5.25 -1.23
C TRP A 174 5.03 6.42 -1.37
N ARG A 175 4.46 6.58 -2.56
CA ARG A 175 3.46 7.62 -2.85
C ARG A 175 2.16 6.98 -3.30
N SER A 176 1.05 7.46 -2.74
CA SER A 176 -0.29 7.06 -3.17
C SER A 176 -0.53 7.47 -4.62
N SER A 177 -1.47 6.79 -5.29
CA SER A 177 -1.84 7.14 -6.68
C SER A 177 -2.28 8.60 -6.82
N SER A 178 -2.95 9.15 -5.80
CA SER A 178 -3.34 10.55 -5.73
C SER A 178 -2.14 11.48 -5.55
N ALA A 179 -1.17 11.16 -4.69
CA ALA A 179 0.06 11.94 -4.53
C ALA A 179 0.89 11.97 -5.83
N VAL A 180 1.03 10.83 -6.52
CA VAL A 180 1.71 10.74 -7.83
C VAL A 180 0.99 11.60 -8.87
N ARG A 181 -0.34 11.50 -8.97
CA ARG A 181 -1.14 12.26 -9.94
C ARG A 181 -1.04 13.78 -9.72
N THR A 182 -0.91 14.22 -8.47
CA THR A 182 -0.70 15.64 -8.14
C THR A 182 0.77 16.04 -8.09
N ARG A 183 1.70 15.16 -8.50
CA ARG A 183 3.16 15.38 -8.46
C ARG A 183 3.71 15.74 -7.07
N ALA A 184 2.99 15.38 -6.01
CA ALA A 184 3.46 15.55 -4.64
C ALA A 184 4.72 14.70 -4.43
N ARG A 185 5.77 15.34 -3.91
CA ARG A 185 7.06 14.71 -3.63
C ARG A 185 7.71 15.39 -2.45
N ILE A 186 8.41 14.62 -1.63
CA ILE A 186 9.17 15.19 -0.54
C ILE A 186 10.36 16.00 -1.08
N ARG A 187 10.74 17.04 -0.34
CA ARG A 187 11.93 17.83 -0.56
C ARG A 187 13.14 16.91 -0.47
N ARG A 188 14.08 17.11 -1.40
CA ARG A 188 15.38 16.44 -1.37
C ARG A 188 16.47 17.49 -1.12
N THR A 189 17.31 17.27 -0.12
CA THR A 189 18.41 18.14 0.31
C THR A 189 19.77 17.46 0.20
N GLY A 190 19.81 16.14 0.00
CA GLY A 190 21.04 15.36 -0.16
C GLY A 190 20.77 13.94 -0.65
N ASP A 191 21.86 13.21 -0.90
CA ASP A 191 21.85 11.77 -1.20
C ASP A 191 23.01 11.11 -0.42
N PRO A 192 22.73 10.32 0.64
CA PRO A 192 21.41 9.94 1.14
C PRO A 192 20.63 11.12 1.76
N GLN A 193 19.31 11.01 1.80
CA GLN A 193 18.41 12.03 2.36
C GLN A 193 18.23 11.86 3.88
N GLU A 194 18.52 12.89 4.67
CA GLU A 194 18.21 12.93 6.11
C GLU A 194 16.80 13.47 6.40
N PRO A 195 16.22 13.26 7.60
CA PRO A 195 14.98 13.91 8.01
C PRO A 195 15.04 15.44 7.85
N LEU A 196 13.97 16.03 7.31
CA LEU A 196 13.94 17.47 7.05
C LEU A 196 13.82 18.24 8.38
N PRO A 197 14.60 19.32 8.61
CA PRO A 197 14.47 20.14 9.80
C PRO A 197 13.03 20.68 9.98
N GLY A 198 12.54 20.67 11.22
CA GLY A 198 11.18 21.12 11.55
C GLY A 198 10.08 20.10 11.27
N THR A 199 10.44 18.86 10.98
CA THR A 199 9.50 17.72 10.86
C THR A 199 9.55 16.84 12.11
N LEU A 200 8.52 16.03 12.34
CA LEU A 200 8.55 15.07 13.45
C LEU A 200 9.64 14.02 13.24
N ALA A 201 9.89 13.62 12.00
CA ALA A 201 10.98 12.70 11.64
C ALA A 201 12.35 13.18 12.16
N ALA A 202 12.62 14.49 12.13
CA ALA A 202 13.87 15.09 12.61
C ALA A 202 13.88 15.41 14.12
N ASP A 203 12.71 15.44 14.77
CA ASP A 203 12.58 15.81 16.17
C ASP A 203 12.80 14.61 17.10
N ALA A 204 14.01 14.51 17.68
CA ALA A 204 14.37 13.46 18.62
C ALA A 204 13.63 13.54 19.97
N SER A 205 13.03 14.68 20.31
CA SER A 205 12.24 14.82 21.54
C SER A 205 10.85 14.19 21.44
N VAL A 206 10.35 13.97 20.21
CA VAL A 206 9.08 13.31 19.93
C VAL A 206 9.32 11.84 19.60
N GLU A 207 9.06 10.95 20.57
CA GLU A 207 9.24 9.51 20.36
C GLU A 207 8.19 8.93 19.40
N GLN A 208 6.92 9.26 19.61
CA GLN A 208 5.77 8.78 18.84
C GLN A 208 4.80 9.94 18.58
N ALA A 209 4.15 9.93 17.42
CA ALA A 209 3.05 10.84 17.10
C ALA A 209 1.97 10.11 16.30
N TRP A 210 1.26 9.19 16.97
CA TRP A 210 0.30 8.29 16.34
C TRP A 210 -1.02 8.96 15.94
N ASP A 211 -1.42 10.04 16.62
CA ASP A 211 -2.56 10.88 16.25
C ASP A 211 -2.23 11.88 15.13
N GLY A 212 -0.93 12.08 14.89
CA GLY A 212 -0.36 12.97 13.90
C GLY A 212 -0.53 14.45 14.23
N ILE A 213 0.41 15.26 13.74
CA ILE A 213 0.44 16.70 13.93
C ILE A 213 0.21 17.39 12.59
N GLU A 214 -0.67 18.40 12.59
CA GLU A 214 -0.90 19.21 11.41
C GLU A 214 0.22 20.23 11.23
N MET A 215 0.72 20.37 10.01
CA MET A 215 1.77 21.31 9.66
C MET A 215 1.64 21.83 8.24
N SER A 216 2.47 22.82 7.88
CA SER A 216 2.54 23.32 6.50
C SER A 216 3.05 22.23 5.56
N ALA A 217 2.32 21.97 4.49
CA ALA A 217 2.73 21.01 3.48
C ALA A 217 4.03 21.42 2.79
N ALA A 218 4.35 22.72 2.74
CA ALA A 218 5.56 23.26 2.11
C ALA A 218 6.86 22.83 2.80
N ILE A 219 6.80 22.41 4.08
CA ILE A 219 7.95 21.87 4.82
C ILE A 219 8.43 20.59 4.11
N TRP A 220 7.49 19.67 3.86
CA TRP A 220 7.75 18.42 3.18
C TRP A 220 7.78 18.54 1.67
N CYS A 221 6.82 19.22 1.06
CA CYS A 221 6.61 19.26 -0.38
C CYS A 221 6.72 20.70 -0.87
N PRO A 222 7.89 21.16 -1.37
CA PRO A 222 8.16 22.58 -1.61
C PRO A 222 7.32 23.22 -2.72
N GLU A 223 6.71 22.40 -3.59
CA GLU A 223 5.80 22.88 -4.65
C GLU A 223 4.36 23.10 -4.17
N GLU A 224 4.03 22.65 -2.96
CA GLU A 224 2.69 22.88 -2.41
C GLU A 224 2.54 24.34 -2.00
N ALA A 225 1.33 24.89 -2.21
CA ALA A 225 1.07 26.28 -1.85
C ALA A 225 1.21 26.50 -0.33
N PRO A 226 1.65 27.68 0.15
CA PRO A 226 1.93 27.92 1.57
C PRO A 226 0.75 27.69 2.53
N HIS A 227 -0.48 27.79 2.02
CA HIS A 227 -1.70 27.57 2.79
C HIS A 227 -2.08 26.08 2.92
N MET A 228 -1.47 25.20 2.13
CA MET A 228 -1.78 23.77 2.16
C MET A 228 -1.23 23.16 3.44
N LYS A 229 -2.05 22.28 4.03
CA LYS A 229 -1.70 21.55 5.24
C LYS A 229 -1.57 20.07 4.94
N LEU A 230 -0.77 19.40 5.76
CA LEU A 230 -0.74 17.95 5.85
C LEU A 230 -0.70 17.55 7.31
N ARG A 231 -1.04 16.30 7.57
CA ARG A 231 -0.82 15.66 8.87
C ARG A 231 0.39 14.74 8.78
N GLU A 232 1.40 14.99 9.59
CA GLU A 232 2.56 14.12 9.75
C GLU A 232 2.33 13.19 10.94
N PHE A 233 2.48 11.90 10.71
CA PHE A 233 2.51 10.87 11.74
C PHE A 233 3.92 10.30 11.88
N LYS A 234 4.32 9.96 13.10
CA LYS A 234 5.61 9.36 13.41
C LYS A 234 5.44 8.08 14.21
N HIS A 235 6.09 7.02 13.74
CA HIS A 235 6.32 5.81 14.52
C HIS A 235 7.81 5.47 14.58
N SER A 236 8.39 5.49 15.78
CA SER A 236 9.80 5.12 15.99
C SER A 236 9.89 3.68 16.50
N TYR A 237 10.85 2.92 15.98
CA TYR A 237 11.17 1.57 16.48
C TYR A 237 12.35 1.69 17.47
N THR A 238 12.16 1.36 18.74
CA THR A 238 13.17 1.61 19.79
C THR A 238 14.40 0.70 19.71
N SER A 239 14.28 -0.49 19.10
CA SER A 239 15.37 -1.48 19.06
C SER A 239 16.37 -1.28 17.91
N ARG A 240 16.03 -0.44 16.93
CA ARG A 240 16.83 -0.16 15.74
C ARG A 240 16.48 1.25 15.31
N ASP A 241 17.46 2.13 15.13
CA ASP A 241 17.28 3.54 14.78
C ASP A 241 16.51 3.72 13.45
N ARG A 242 15.19 3.55 13.53
CA ARG A 242 14.28 3.43 12.40
C ARG A 242 13.03 4.20 12.71
N VAL A 243 12.59 5.01 11.76
CA VAL A 243 11.40 5.83 11.88
C VAL A 243 10.52 5.58 10.66
N LEU A 244 9.22 5.47 10.88
CA LEU A 244 8.21 5.46 9.84
C LEU A 244 7.44 6.77 9.91
N THR A 245 7.48 7.53 8.81
CA THR A 245 6.74 8.78 8.66
C THR A 245 5.63 8.60 7.65
N LEU A 246 4.39 8.84 8.06
CA LEU A 246 3.25 8.91 7.16
C LEU A 246 2.78 10.36 7.04
N LEU A 247 2.80 10.88 5.82
CA LEU A 247 2.20 12.17 5.45
C LEU A 247 0.83 11.87 4.86
N HIS A 248 -0.23 12.41 5.46
CA HIS A 248 -1.61 12.12 5.05
C HIS A 248 -2.44 13.38 4.87
N ALA A 249 -3.49 13.24 4.05
CA ALA A 249 -4.50 14.27 3.79
C ALA A 249 -3.88 15.63 3.41
N LEU A 250 -2.99 15.63 2.40
CA LEU A 250 -2.50 16.86 1.76
C LEU A 250 -3.69 17.59 1.11
N SER A 251 -4.39 18.42 1.89
CA SER A 251 -5.59 19.13 1.45
C SER A 251 -5.28 20.61 1.30
N ALA A 252 -5.82 21.22 0.24
CA ALA A 252 -6.06 22.65 0.29
C ALA A 252 -7.01 22.89 1.47
N ALA A 253 -6.76 23.93 2.27
CA ALA A 253 -7.79 24.41 3.19
C ALA A 253 -9.10 24.55 2.40
N PRO A 254 -10.28 24.21 2.96
CA PRO A 254 -11.52 24.50 2.26
C PRO A 254 -11.51 25.99 1.92
N PRO A 255 -11.79 26.39 0.65
CA PRO A 255 -11.93 27.80 0.34
C PRO A 255 -12.97 28.37 1.29
N SER A 256 -12.67 29.55 1.85
CA SER A 256 -13.66 30.31 2.61
C SER A 256 -14.95 30.36 1.80
N ALA A 257 -16.09 30.10 2.46
CA ALA A 257 -17.41 30.01 1.86
C ALA A 257 -17.92 31.37 1.35
N ASN A 258 -17.11 32.09 0.59
CA ASN A 258 -17.49 33.30 -0.12
C ASN A 258 -17.56 32.96 -1.61
N GLY A 259 -18.78 32.60 -2.04
CA GLY A 259 -19.26 32.70 -3.40
C GLY A 259 -18.51 31.89 -4.44
N LEU A 260 -19.05 30.72 -4.80
CA LEU A 260 -18.81 30.13 -6.11
C LEU A 260 -19.31 31.10 -7.18
N ASP A 261 -18.41 31.93 -7.70
CA ASP A 261 -18.69 32.77 -8.86
C ASP A 261 -18.85 31.86 -10.09
N ARG A 262 -20.09 31.74 -10.58
CA ARG A 262 -20.48 30.84 -11.68
C ARG A 262 -19.65 31.09 -12.95
N ALA A 263 -19.17 32.31 -13.16
CA ALA A 263 -18.32 32.64 -14.30
C ALA A 263 -16.96 31.93 -14.21
N ARG A 264 -16.38 31.89 -13.01
CA ARG A 264 -15.07 31.28 -12.77
C ARG A 264 -15.12 29.75 -12.83
N LEU A 265 -16.22 29.16 -12.40
CA LEU A 265 -16.46 27.72 -12.55
C LEU A 265 -16.59 27.32 -14.03
N ALA A 266 -17.23 28.15 -14.86
CA ALA A 266 -17.39 27.89 -16.28
C ALA A 266 -16.04 27.91 -17.02
N ASP A 267 -15.17 28.88 -16.70
CA ASP A 267 -13.83 28.97 -17.30
C ASP A 267 -12.92 27.82 -16.85
N GLU A 268 -12.94 27.46 -15.57
CA GLU A 268 -12.16 26.32 -15.04
C GLU A 268 -12.66 24.99 -15.63
N LEU A 269 -13.98 24.81 -15.80
CA LEU A 269 -14.55 23.62 -16.44
C LEU A 269 -14.24 23.56 -17.94
N ALA A 270 -14.30 24.68 -18.65
CA ALA A 270 -13.96 24.74 -20.08
C ALA A 270 -12.50 24.34 -20.31
N ALA A 271 -11.57 24.88 -19.52
CA ALA A 271 -10.16 24.50 -19.57
C ALA A 271 -9.94 23.00 -19.27
N LEU A 272 -10.72 22.43 -18.34
CA LEU A 272 -10.60 21.04 -17.91
C LEU A 272 -11.21 20.04 -18.91
N LEU A 273 -12.21 20.47 -19.68
CA LEU A 273 -12.92 19.66 -20.66
C LEU A 273 -12.28 19.74 -22.06
N HIS A 274 -11.76 20.91 -22.45
CA HIS A 274 -11.28 21.15 -23.83
C HIS A 274 -9.74 21.16 -23.93
N GLY A 275 -9.01 21.30 -22.81
CA GLY A 275 -7.56 21.47 -22.83
C GLY A 275 -7.12 22.86 -23.34
N HIS A 276 -5.93 23.32 -22.94
CA HIS A 276 -5.41 24.60 -23.41
C HIS A 276 -4.96 24.50 -24.88
N GLY A 277 -5.68 25.19 -25.77
CA GLY A 277 -5.29 25.42 -27.16
C GLY A 277 -5.75 24.34 -28.13
N GLY A 278 -6.99 24.45 -28.62
CA GLY A 278 -7.44 23.67 -29.77
C GLY A 278 -8.93 23.85 -30.05
N SER A 279 -9.24 24.40 -31.24
CA SER A 279 -10.59 24.35 -31.81
C SER A 279 -10.89 22.90 -32.21
N ALA A 280 -11.55 22.14 -31.35
CA ALA A 280 -12.06 20.81 -31.67
C ALA A 280 -13.43 20.61 -31.01
N THR A 281 -14.45 20.38 -31.83
CA THR A 281 -15.86 20.20 -31.49
C THR A 281 -16.20 18.86 -30.82
N ARG A 282 -15.22 18.18 -30.22
CA ARG A 282 -15.44 16.88 -29.56
C ARG A 282 -14.63 16.75 -28.27
N LEU A 283 -15.34 16.42 -27.20
CA LEU A 283 -14.75 16.12 -25.89
C LEU A 283 -13.79 14.93 -26.02
N SER A 284 -12.61 15.02 -25.39
CA SER A 284 -11.70 13.87 -25.26
C SER A 284 -12.34 12.75 -24.44
N ASP A 285 -11.93 11.49 -24.63
CA ASP A 285 -12.47 10.34 -23.87
C ASP A 285 -12.28 10.53 -22.36
N ALA A 286 -11.17 11.15 -21.94
CA ALA A 286 -10.93 11.50 -20.54
C ALA A 286 -11.89 12.59 -20.04
N ALA A 287 -12.26 13.56 -20.88
CA ALA A 287 -13.24 14.59 -20.56
C ALA A 287 -14.66 14.01 -20.49
N LEU A 288 -15.03 13.09 -21.39
CA LEU A 288 -16.30 12.36 -21.35
C LEU A 288 -16.45 11.56 -20.05
N VAL A 289 -15.41 10.82 -19.65
CA VAL A 289 -15.44 10.05 -18.39
C VAL A 289 -15.63 10.96 -17.17
N LYS A 290 -14.95 12.12 -17.14
CA LYS A 290 -15.11 13.11 -16.06
C LYS A 290 -16.51 13.73 -16.05
N LEU A 291 -17.05 14.08 -17.22
CA LEU A 291 -18.41 14.60 -17.38
C LEU A 291 -19.47 13.59 -16.91
N PHE A 292 -19.35 12.32 -17.29
CA PHE A 292 -20.28 11.27 -16.84
C PHE A 292 -20.18 10.97 -15.34
N ARG A 293 -19.01 11.18 -14.71
CA ARG A 293 -18.86 11.07 -13.25
C ARG A 293 -19.52 12.25 -12.53
N LEU A 294 -19.36 13.47 -13.05
CA LEU A 294 -20.02 14.67 -12.53
C LEU A 294 -21.54 14.58 -12.64
N LEU A 295 -22.08 14.14 -13.79
CA LEU A 295 -23.52 13.94 -13.97
C LEU A 295 -24.09 12.88 -13.02
N ARG A 296 -23.36 11.77 -12.80
CA ARG A 296 -23.76 10.75 -11.81
C ARG A 296 -23.75 11.27 -10.38
N LEU A 297 -22.76 12.10 -10.03
CA LEU A 297 -22.69 12.72 -8.72
C LEU A 297 -23.82 13.74 -8.51
N ALA A 298 -24.09 14.59 -9.50
CA ALA A 298 -25.18 15.56 -9.47
C ALA A 298 -26.55 14.88 -9.35
N ARG A 299 -26.77 13.78 -10.09
CA ARG A 299 -27.99 12.97 -9.96
C ARG A 299 -28.15 12.39 -8.56
N ARG A 300 -27.07 11.84 -8.00
CA ARG A 300 -27.07 11.27 -6.64
C ARG A 300 -27.33 12.33 -5.57
N LEU A 301 -26.84 13.56 -5.75
CA LEU A 301 -27.10 14.69 -4.85
C LEU A 301 -28.58 15.12 -4.92
N LEU A 302 -29.15 15.20 -6.13
CA LEU A 302 -30.58 15.48 -6.30
C LEU A 302 -31.47 14.38 -5.71
N ASP A 303 -31.09 13.11 -5.87
CA ASP A 303 -31.82 11.98 -5.29
C ASP A 303 -31.76 12.00 -3.74
N LEU A 304 -30.64 12.46 -3.17
CA LEU A 304 -30.49 12.64 -1.72
C LEU A 304 -31.32 13.84 -1.20
N GLU A 305 -31.36 14.95 -1.94
CA GLU A 305 -32.23 16.10 -1.60
C GLU A 305 -33.73 15.77 -1.73
N ALA A 306 -34.10 14.95 -2.72
CA ALA A 306 -35.47 14.43 -2.87
C ALA A 306 -35.84 13.42 -1.77
N GLY A 307 -34.88 12.64 -1.27
CA GLY A 307 -35.09 11.73 -0.14
C GLY A 307 -35.26 12.43 1.21
N VAL A 308 -34.67 13.61 1.39
CA VAL A 308 -34.80 14.44 2.60
C VAL A 308 -36.17 15.14 2.67
N THR A 309 -36.77 15.47 1.52
CA THR A 309 -38.09 16.12 1.47
C THR A 309 -39.28 15.15 1.63
N GLY A 310 -39.05 13.84 1.55
CA GLY A 310 -40.10 12.81 1.70
C GLY A 310 -40.27 12.22 3.11
N GLN A 311 -39.51 12.69 4.11
CA GLN A 311 -39.60 12.24 5.51
C GLN A 311 -40.21 13.27 6.47
N GLU A 312 -40.61 14.45 5.99
CA GLU A 312 -41.42 15.41 6.73
C GLU A 312 -42.85 15.49 6.16
N SER A 313 -43.64 14.43 6.40
CA SER A 313 -45.10 14.46 6.30
C SER A 313 -45.72 13.34 7.12
#